data_AF-A0A7X1GKT5-F1
#
_entry.id   AF-A0A7X1GKT5-F1
#
_cell.length_a   1.000
_cell.length_b   1.000
_cell.length_c   1.000
_cell.angle_alpha   90.00
_cell.angle_beta   90.00
_cell.angle_gamma   90.00
#
_symmetry.space_group_name_H-M   'P 1'
#
loop_
_entity.id
_entity.type
_entity.pdbx_description
1 polymer ?
#
loop_
_entity_poly.entity_id
_entity_poly.type
_entity_poly.pdbx_seq_one_letter_code
_entity_poly.pdbx_strand_id
1 'polypeptide(L)' 'MDMVRLNITLPADLSHQLNELVGSRKKSGFITETLRQRIEKIQDEQMQKLMEEGYKARKAESFDIIKEFELGDLEGWDEY' A
#
# COMPACT_ATOMS: atom_id res chain seq x y z
N MET A 1 21.80 -11.30 0.34
CA MET A 1 20.83 -10.73 -0.63
C MET A 1 21.38 -10.98 -2.00
N ASP A 2 20.70 -11.79 -2.81
CA ASP A 2 21.12 -12.04 -4.18
C ASP A 2 20.78 -10.81 -5.03
N MET A 3 21.77 -10.36 -5.81
CA MET A 3 21.61 -9.21 -6.69
C MET A 3 21.44 -9.69 -8.13
N VAL A 4 20.39 -9.21 -8.79
CA VAL A 4 20.15 -9.44 -10.21
C VAL A 4 20.58 -8.20 -10.99
N ARG A 5 21.43 -8.37 -12.00
CA ARG A 5 21.82 -7.28 -12.90
C ARG A 5 20.72 -7.03 -13.92
N LEU A 6 20.17 -5.82 -13.93
CA LEU A 6 19.16 -5.39 -14.89
C LEU A 6 19.77 -4.40 -15.89
N ASN A 7 19.51 -4.60 -17.18
CA ASN A 7 19.84 -3.62 -18.22
C ASN A 7 18.59 -2.79 -18.50
N ILE A 8 18.61 -1.53 -18.08
CA ILE A 8 17.49 -0.60 -18.22
C ILE A 8 17.91 0.61 -19.04
N THR A 9 16.97 1.14 -19.82
CA THR A 9 17.15 2.41 -20.54
C THR A 9 16.49 3.52 -19.72
N LEU A 10 17.23 4.61 -19.49
CA LEU A 10 16.73 5.79 -18.78
C LEU A 10 16.88 7.01 -19.67
N PRO A 11 15.95 7.98 -19.60
CA PRO A 11 16.13 9.29 -20.19
C PRO A 11 17.46 9.92 -19.75
N ALA A 12 18.14 10.61 -20.68
CA ALA A 12 19.48 11.15 -20.44
C ALA A 12 19.47 12.18 -19.30
N ASP A 13 18.48 13.07 -19.29
CA ASP A 13 18.22 14.05 -18.24
C ASP A 13 18.05 13.39 -16.86
N LEU A 14 17.27 12.30 -16.79
CA LEU A 14 17.07 11.57 -15.53
C LEU A 14 18.35 10.88 -15.06
N SER A 15 19.15 10.35 -16.00
CA SER A 15 20.47 9.78 -15.68
C SER A 15 21.42 10.84 -15.11
N HIS A 16 21.42 12.05 -15.68
CA HIS A 16 22.21 13.17 -15.18
C HIS A 16 21.76 13.60 -13.79
N GLN A 17 20.46 13.79 -13.57
CA GLN A 17 19.90 14.13 -12.25
C GLN A 17 20.24 13.09 -11.19
N LEU A 18 20.13 11.79 -11.54
CA LEU A 18 20.52 10.71 -10.64
C LEU A 18 22.01 10.77 -10.29
N ASN A 19 22.86 11.12 -11.25
CA ASN A 19 24.30 11.26 -11.02
C ASN A 19 24.62 12.43 -10.10
N GLU A 20 23.95 13.57 -10.28
CA GLU A 20 24.12 14.75 -9.44
C GLU A 20 23.62 14.51 -8.02
N LEU A 21 22.48 13.85 -7.85
CA LEU A 21 21.83 13.63 -6.56
C LEU A 21 22.61 12.67 -5.65
N VAL A 22 23.10 11.56 -6.19
CA VAL A 22 23.62 10.44 -5.37
C VAL A 22 25.08 10.10 -5.67
N GLY A 23 25.65 10.64 -6.75
CA GLY A 23 26.98 10.31 -7.24
C GLY A 23 27.05 8.94 -7.92
N SER A 24 28.19 8.65 -8.54
CA SER A 24 28.37 7.48 -9.41
C SER A 24 28.25 6.12 -8.71
N ARG A 25 28.61 6.03 -7.41
CA ARG A 25 28.70 4.77 -6.66
C ARG A 25 27.43 4.37 -5.91
N LYS A 26 26.45 5.27 -5.75
CA LYS A 26 25.25 5.01 -4.93
C LYS A 26 23.96 4.83 -5.75
N LYS A 27 24.05 4.85 -7.10
CA LYS A 27 22.89 4.74 -7.99
C LYS A 27 22.08 3.48 -7.76
N SER A 28 22.73 2.31 -7.70
CA SER A 28 22.02 1.04 -7.51
C SER A 28 21.27 1.00 -6.18
N GLY A 29 21.87 1.50 -5.11
CA GLY A 29 21.21 1.60 -3.80
C GLY A 29 20.01 2.53 -3.82
N PHE A 30 20.17 3.71 -4.44
CA PHE A 30 19.07 4.67 -4.60
C PHE A 30 17.92 4.09 -5.41
N ILE A 31 18.19 3.53 -6.59
CA ILE A 31 17.19 2.88 -7.44
C ILE A 31 16.49 1.76 -6.69
N THR A 32 17.22 0.93 -5.95
CA THR A 32 16.64 -0.18 -5.16
C THR A 32 15.66 0.34 -4.12
N GLU A 33 16.04 1.38 -3.38
CA GLU A 33 15.18 1.95 -2.35
C GLU A 33 13.95 2.65 -2.94
N THR A 34 14.13 3.43 -4.02
CA THR A 34 13.01 4.06 -4.72
C THR A 34 12.02 3.03 -5.28
N LEU A 35 12.54 1.93 -5.87
CA LEU A 35 11.69 0.85 -6.36
C LEU A 35 10.92 0.16 -5.22
N ARG A 36 11.59 -0.11 -4.09
CA ARG A 36 10.94 -0.69 -2.90
C ARG A 36 9.77 0.18 -2.43
N GLN A 37 10.04 1.46 -2.21
CA GLN A 37 9.01 2.42 -1.76
C GLN A 37 7.86 2.53 -2.76
N ARG A 38 8.17 2.53 -4.07
CA ARG A 38 7.15 2.62 -5.11
C ARG A 38 6.29 1.35 -5.18
N ILE A 39 6.89 0.17 -5.05
CA ILE A 39 6.16 -1.11 -5.05
C ILE A 39 5.25 -1.20 -3.84
N GLU A 40 5.76 -0.90 -2.64
CA GLU A 40 4.98 -0.90 -1.39
C GLU A 40 3.76 0.01 -1.51
N LYS A 41 3.97 1.26 -1.97
CA LYS A 41 2.86 2.20 -2.21
C LYS A 41 1.81 1.67 -3.18
N ILE A 42 2.23 1.03 -4.28
CA ILE A 42 1.28 0.46 -5.27
C ILE A 42 0.49 -0.69 -4.63
N GLN A 43 1.14 -1.54 -3.83
CA GLN A 43 0.49 -2.66 -3.15
C GLN A 43 -0.53 -2.16 -2.12
N ASP A 44 -0.19 -1.13 -1.35
CA ASP A 44 -1.09 -0.52 -0.37
C ASP A 44 -2.31 0.13 -1.05
N GLU A 45 -2.10 0.88 -2.13
CA GLU A 45 -3.18 1.48 -2.92
C GLU A 45 -4.13 0.40 -3.48
N GLN A 46 -3.59 -0.72 -3.97
CA GLN A 46 -4.38 -1.85 -4.44
C GLN A 46 -5.15 -2.54 -3.31
N MET A 47 -4.50 -2.75 -2.16
CA MET A 47 -5.12 -3.35 -0.99
C MET A 47 -6.30 -2.51 -0.49
N GLN A 48 -6.11 -1.20 -0.35
CA GLN A 48 -7.18 -0.28 0.08
C GLN A 48 -8.39 -0.34 -0.86
N LYS A 49 -8.13 -0.36 -2.18
CA LYS A 49 -9.20 -0.48 -3.17
C LYS A 49 -9.97 -1.80 -3.05
N LEU A 50 -9.27 -2.92 -2.89
CA LEU A 50 -9.89 -4.22 -2.70
C LEU A 50 -10.70 -4.29 -1.40
N MET A 51 -10.20 -3.67 -0.32
CA MET A 51 -10.95 -3.56 0.93
C MET A 51 -12.24 -2.76 0.75
N GLU A 52 -12.17 -1.59 0.11
CA GLU A 52 -13.33 -0.75 -0.17
C GLU A 52 -14.40 -1.50 -0.98
N GLU A 53 -13.98 -2.19 -2.04
CA GLU A 53 -14.86 -3.03 -2.87
C GLU A 53 -15.47 -4.18 -2.04
N GLY A 54 -14.66 -4.84 -1.21
CA GLY A 54 -15.10 -5.92 -0.34
C GLY A 54 -16.13 -5.48 0.71
N TYR A 55 -15.94 -4.30 1.32
CA TYR A 55 -16.90 -3.72 2.26
C TYR A 55 -18.20 -3.32 1.57
N LYS A 56 -18.11 -2.72 0.37
CA LYS A 56 -19.29 -2.36 -0.42
C LYS A 56 -20.08 -3.60 -0.84
N ALA A 57 -19.41 -4.66 -1.27
CA ALA A 57 -20.03 -5.90 -1.69
C ALA A 57 -20.76 -6.62 -0.54
N ARG A 58 -20.16 -6.62 0.66
CA ARG A 58 -20.71 -7.27 1.86
C ARG A 58 -21.60 -6.36 2.70
N LYS A 59 -21.99 -5.19 2.18
CA LYS A 59 -22.82 -4.21 2.89
C LYS A 59 -24.09 -4.84 3.44
N ALA A 60 -24.85 -5.57 2.60
CA ALA A 60 -26.13 -6.15 3.00
C ALA A 60 -25.97 -7.18 4.14
N GLU A 61 -25.07 -8.15 3.96
CA GLU A 61 -24.72 -9.15 4.98
C GLU A 61 -24.26 -8.48 6.29
N SER A 62 -23.44 -7.43 6.20
CA SER A 62 -22.97 -6.70 7.37
C SER A 62 -24.11 -6.01 8.12
N PHE A 63 -25.10 -5.46 7.42
CA PHE A 63 -26.30 -4.88 8.05
C PHE A 63 -27.17 -5.94 8.70
N ASP A 64 -27.33 -7.11 8.06
CA ASP A 64 -28.11 -8.22 8.63
C ASP A 64 -27.48 -8.72 9.94
N ILE A 65 -26.15 -8.85 9.98
CA ILE A 65 -25.41 -9.18 11.20
C ILE A 65 -25.60 -8.09 12.26
N ILE A 66 -25.41 -6.81 11.93
CA ILE A 66 -25.60 -5.72 12.92
C ILE A 66 -26.98 -5.82 13.56
N LYS A 67 -28.02 -6.01 12.75
CA LYS A 67 -29.39 -6.13 13.22
C LYS A 67 -29.62 -7.32 14.15
N GLU A 68 -28.94 -8.44 13.93
CA GLU A 68 -29.02 -9.61 14.80
C GLU A 68 -28.46 -9.30 16.21
N PHE A 69 -27.45 -8.44 16.31
CA PHE A 69 -26.78 -8.09 17.55
C PHE A 69 -27.27 -6.79 18.22
N GLU A 70 -28.14 -6.01 17.57
CA GLU A 70 -28.72 -4.76 18.11
C GLU A 70 -29.31 -4.91 19.52
N LEU A 71 -29.88 -6.07 19.85
CA LEU A 71 -30.50 -6.32 21.17
C LEU A 71 -29.47 -6.42 22.31
N GLY A 72 -28.24 -6.87 22.02
CA GLY A 72 -27.16 -6.98 23.01
C GLY A 72 -26.31 -5.72 23.15
N ASP A 73 -26.36 -4.80 22.17
CA ASP A 73 -25.54 -3.58 22.16
C ASP A 73 -25.86 -2.62 23.33
N LEU A 74 -27.10 -2.65 23.84
CA LEU A 74 -27.57 -1.79 24.93
C LEU A 74 -27.65 -2.51 26.30
N GLU A 75 -27.36 -3.80 26.34
CA GLU A 75 -27.45 -4.60 27.58
C GLU A 75 -26.32 -4.19 28.55
N GLY A 76 -26.67 -3.72 29.75
CA GLY A 76 -25.72 -3.31 30.79
C GLY A 76 -25.20 -1.86 30.72
N TRP A 77 -25.70 -1.05 29.79
CA TRP A 77 -25.34 0.38 29.69
C TRP A 77 -26.12 1.30 30.65
N ASP A 78 -27.17 0.79 31.29
CA ASP A 78 -28.06 1.52 32.18
C ASP A 78 -27.68 1.42 33.68
N GLU A 79 -26.59 0.68 34.01
CA GLU A 79 -26.22 0.32 35.39
C GLU A 79 -25.27 1.32 36.10
N TYR A 80 -25.06 2.53 35.57
CA TYR A 80 -24.13 3.53 36.14
C TYR A 80 -24.78 4.87 36.54
#